data_AF-A0AA43LL19-F1
#
_entry.id   AF-A0AA43LL19-F1
#
_cell.length_a   1.000
_cell.length_b   1.000
_cell.length_c   1.000
_cell.angle_alpha   90.00
_cell.angle_beta   90.00
_cell.angle_gamma   90.00
#
_symmetry.space_group_name_H-M   'P 1'
#
loop_
_entity.id
_entity.type
_entity.pdbx_description
1 polymer ?
#
loop_
_entity_poly.entity_id
_entity_poly.type
_entity_poly.pdbx_seq_one_letter_code
_entity_poly.pdbx_strand_id
1 'polypeptide(L)'
;MIRRWGLSLLKIVDKKLAKRTAIQEQVIVPLRAHNNLTLIGGKRTERVIFTLPKFTIPDDKHLIIELNEKEGGRHQSFVVENADLIRAKVINELKVK
;
A
#
# COMPACT_ATOMS: atom_id res chain seq x y z
N MET A 1 17.19 -0.15 18.70
CA MET A 1 16.04 -1.04 18.43
C MET A 1 15.93 -1.26 16.93
N ILE A 2 15.94 -2.51 16.52
CA ILE A 2 15.94 -3.00 15.14
C ILE A 2 14.51 -3.50 14.86
N ARG A 3 13.86 -3.09 13.75
CA ARG A 3 12.41 -3.32 13.51
C ARG A 3 12.18 -4.09 12.21
N ARG A 4 11.33 -5.14 12.22
CA ARG A 4 11.11 -6.02 11.05
C ARG A 4 9.78 -5.77 10.37
N TRP A 5 9.78 -5.18 9.17
CA TRP A 5 8.56 -5.05 8.35
C TRP A 5 8.40 -6.27 7.45
N GLY A 6 7.20 -6.83 7.36
CA GLY A 6 7.00 -8.15 6.76
C GLY A 6 6.05 -8.19 5.58
N LEU A 7 4.95 -7.45 5.62
CA LEU A 7 3.83 -7.64 4.71
C LEU A 7 3.15 -6.31 4.41
N SER A 8 3.23 -5.90 3.15
CA SER A 8 2.35 -4.88 2.57
C SER A 8 1.22 -5.58 1.83
N LEU A 9 -0.01 -5.51 2.34
CA LEU A 9 -1.18 -6.01 1.63
C LEU A 9 -1.82 -4.85 0.88
N LEU A 10 -2.03 -5.02 -0.43
CA LEU A 10 -2.75 -4.06 -1.24
C LEU A 10 -4.05 -4.70 -1.71
N LYS A 11 -5.17 -4.01 -1.56
CA LYS A 11 -6.48 -4.51 -1.97
C LYS A 11 -7.41 -3.41 -2.44
N ILE A 12 -8.21 -3.69 -3.46
CA ILE A 12 -9.33 -2.84 -3.87
C ILE A 12 -10.55 -3.27 -3.06
N VAL A 13 -11.19 -2.31 -2.41
CA VAL A 13 -12.31 -2.53 -1.48
C VAL A 13 -13.43 -1.54 -1.79
N ASP A 14 -14.68 -1.97 -1.62
CA ASP A 14 -15.85 -1.11 -1.77
C ASP A 14 -15.83 0.04 -0.75
N LYS A 15 -16.15 1.26 -1.20
CA LYS A 15 -16.40 2.39 -0.31
C LYS A 15 -17.63 2.06 0.54
N LYS A 16 -17.49 2.11 1.87
CA LYS A 16 -18.62 1.86 2.79
C LYS A 16 -19.60 3.04 2.75
N LEU A 17 -20.49 3.04 1.78
CA LEU A 17 -21.73 3.84 1.79
C LEU A 17 -22.79 2.98 2.49
N ALA A 18 -23.37 3.49 3.58
CA ALA A 18 -24.17 2.72 4.53
C ALA A 18 -25.18 1.75 3.88
N LYS A 19 -24.87 0.44 3.90
CA LYS A 19 -25.79 -0.70 4.00
C LYS A 19 -24.96 -1.98 4.11
N ARG A 20 -25.50 -2.98 4.81
CA ARG A 20 -24.93 -4.33 4.90
C ARG A 20 -24.94 -4.99 3.50
N THR A 21 -23.91 -4.75 2.72
CA THR A 21 -23.59 -5.51 1.51
C THR A 21 -22.33 -6.34 1.76
N ALA A 22 -22.26 -7.52 1.13
CA ALA A 22 -21.05 -8.32 1.15
C ALA A 22 -19.90 -7.49 0.55
N ILE A 23 -18.86 -7.26 1.33
CA ILE A 23 -17.68 -6.49 0.92
C ILE A 23 -16.86 -7.37 -0.03
N GLN A 24 -16.58 -6.89 -1.24
CA GLN A 24 -15.66 -7.56 -2.14
C GLN A 24 -14.26 -6.96 -1.98
N GLU A 25 -13.31 -7.81 -1.63
CA GLU A 25 -11.90 -7.45 -1.59
C GLU A 25 -11.16 -8.12 -2.75
N GLN A 26 -10.50 -7.32 -3.58
CA GLN A 26 -9.60 -7.82 -4.61
C GLN A 26 -8.16 -7.52 -4.21
N VAL A 27 -7.39 -8.57 -3.89
CA VAL A 27 -5.96 -8.43 -3.56
C VAL A 27 -5.16 -8.09 -4.82
N ILE A 28 -4.32 -7.06 -4.72
CA ILE A 28 -3.37 -6.64 -5.75
C ILE A 28 -1.97 -7.05 -5.30
N VAL A 29 -1.37 -8.01 -6.01
CA VAL A 29 -0.01 -8.45 -5.74
C VAL A 29 0.97 -7.51 -6.47
N PRO A 30 1.94 -6.89 -5.77
CA PRO A 30 2.98 -6.11 -6.42
C PRO A 30 3.80 -6.95 -7.40
N LEU A 31 4.10 -6.40 -8.57
CA LEU A 31 5.02 -7.00 -9.53
C LEU A 31 6.46 -6.97 -9.01
N ARG A 32 6.82 -5.88 -8.31
CA ARG A 32 8.15 -5.68 -7.71
C ARG A 32 8.04 -4.85 -6.44
N ALA A 33 8.94 -5.09 -5.49
CA ALA A 33 9.17 -4.24 -4.34
C ALA A 33 10.66 -3.88 -4.31
N HIS A 34 10.98 -2.61 -4.48
CA HIS A 34 12.34 -2.10 -4.39
C HIS A 34 12.63 -1.62 -2.95
N ASN A 35 13.84 -1.91 -2.47
CA ASN A 35 14.27 -1.65 -1.11
C ASN A 35 13.29 -2.25 -0.09
N ASN A 36 12.90 -3.51 -0.30
CA ASN A 36 11.99 -4.27 0.57
C ASN A 36 12.71 -4.63 1.89
N LEU A 37 13.01 -3.59 2.66
CA LEU A 37 13.78 -3.67 3.88
C LEU A 37 12.93 -4.34 4.95
N THR A 38 13.33 -5.56 5.26
CA THR A 38 12.86 -6.27 6.44
C THR A 38 13.48 -5.70 7.72
N LEU A 39 14.21 -4.58 7.67
CA LEU A 39 14.86 -3.99 8.81
C LEU A 39 14.93 -2.46 8.75
N ILE A 40 14.30 -1.78 9.71
CA ILE A 40 14.48 -0.33 9.89
C ILE A 40 15.18 -0.06 11.21
N GLY A 41 16.36 0.55 11.14
CA GLY A 41 17.10 1.00 12.33
C GLY A 41 16.35 2.11 13.07
N GLY A 42 16.51 2.18 14.39
CA GLY A 42 15.95 3.28 15.18
C GLY A 42 16.41 4.65 14.66
N LYS A 43 15.49 5.64 14.65
CA LYS A 43 15.71 7.00 14.14
C LYS A 43 16.16 7.07 12.67
N ARG A 44 15.88 6.05 11.87
CA ARG A 44 16.10 6.06 10.42
C ARG A 44 14.79 6.14 9.66
N THR A 45 14.85 6.75 8.48
CA THR A 45 13.77 6.77 7.50
C THR A 45 14.20 5.94 6.32
N GLU A 46 13.36 4.97 5.97
CA GLU A 46 13.59 4.11 4.82
C GLU A 46 12.46 4.28 3.81
N ARG A 47 12.76 4.11 2.53
CA ARG A 47 11.78 4.21 1.44
C ARG A 47 11.64 2.87 0.75
N VAL A 48 10.43 2.32 0.74
CA VAL A 48 10.06 1.14 -0.04
C VAL A 48 9.24 1.60 -1.24
N ILE A 49 9.50 1.04 -2.42
CA ILE A 49 8.77 1.37 -3.65
C ILE A 49 8.12 0.11 -4.18
N PHE A 50 6.81 0.14 -4.38
CA PHE A 50 6.06 -0.96 -4.97
C PHE A 50 5.69 -0.65 -6.41
N THR A 51 5.96 -1.58 -7.31
CA THR A 51 5.44 -1.57 -8.67
C THR A 51 4.23 -2.49 -8.72
N LEU A 52 3.08 -1.95 -9.09
CA LEU A 52 1.83 -2.70 -9.20
C LEU A 52 1.53 -3.02 -10.66
N PRO A 53 0.78 -4.09 -10.96
CA PRO A 53 0.23 -4.28 -12.30
C PRO A 53 -0.67 -3.09 -12.67
N LYS A 54 -0.97 -2.91 -13.96
CA LYS A 54 -2.01 -1.96 -14.35
C LYS A 54 -3.36 -2.50 -13.89
N PHE A 55 -4.12 -1.67 -13.18
CA PHE A 55 -5.48 -1.97 -12.73
C PHE A 55 -6.36 -0.72 -12.84
N THR A 56 -7.66 -0.91 -12.62
CA THR A 56 -8.65 0.17 -12.56
C THR A 56 -9.21 0.23 -11.15
N ILE A 57 -9.39 1.44 -10.60
CA ILE A 57 -10.17 1.67 -9.38
C ILE A 57 -11.52 2.23 -9.82
N PRO A 58 -12.62 1.46 -9.69
CA PRO A 58 -13.97 1.98 -9.90
C PRO A 58 -14.31 3.12 -8.92
N ASP A 59 -15.20 4.03 -9.29
CA ASP A 59 -15.55 5.20 -8.48
C ASP A 59 -16.16 4.85 -7.11
N ASP A 60 -16.83 3.70 -7.00
CA ASP A 60 -17.42 3.16 -5.79
C ASP A 60 -16.44 2.33 -4.95
N LYS A 61 -15.17 2.23 -5.36
CA LYS A 61 -14.11 1.51 -4.65
C LYS A 61 -12.92 2.40 -4.32
N HIS A 62 -12.04 1.91 -3.47
CA HIS A 62 -10.77 2.53 -3.14
C HIS A 62 -9.68 1.47 -2.97
N LEU A 63 -8.42 1.88 -3.12
CA LEU A 63 -7.28 1.03 -2.82
C LEU A 63 -6.93 1.19 -1.33
N ILE A 64 -6.80 0.07 -0.61
CA ILE A 64 -6.25 0.03 0.74
C ILE A 64 -4.83 -0.52 0.66
N ILE A 65 -3.91 0.17 1.33
CA ILE A 65 -2.53 -0.26 1.54
C ILE A 65 -2.34 -0.51 3.03
N GLU A 66 -2.07 -1.75 3.41
CA GLU A 66 -1.84 -2.15 4.79
C GLU A 66 -0.37 -2.49 4.99
N LEU A 67 0.27 -1.90 6.00
CA LEU A 67 1.64 -2.15 6.39
C LEU A 67 1.67 -2.82 7.76
N ASN A 68 2.30 -4.00 7.82
CA ASN A 68 2.39 -4.81 9.03
C ASN A 68 3.84 -4.98 9.48
N GLU A 69 4.08 -4.81 10.78
CA GLU A 69 5.32 -5.24 11.42
C GLU A 69 5.30 -6.75 11.61
N LYS A 70 6.30 -7.46 11.09
CA LYS A 70 6.44 -8.90 11.28
C LYS A 70 6.70 -9.18 12.75
N GLU A 71 5.91 -10.08 13.35
CA GLU A 71 6.02 -10.45 14.77
C GLU A 71 5.94 -9.23 15.72
N GLY A 72 5.28 -8.15 15.26
CA GLY A 72 5.03 -6.94 16.03
C GLY A 72 3.53 -6.65 16.15
N GLY A 73 3.17 -5.69 17.01
CA GLY A 73 1.79 -5.28 17.23
C GLY A 73 1.32 -4.09 16.37
N ARG A 74 2.18 -3.58 15.47
CA ARG A 74 1.88 -2.37 14.69
C ARG A 74 1.30 -2.73 13.32
N HIS A 75 0.12 -2.16 13.06
CA HIS A 75 -0.59 -2.23 11.79
C HIS A 75 -0.97 -0.80 11.39
N GLN A 76 -0.64 -0.42 10.16
CA GLN A 76 -1.06 0.85 9.57
C GLN A 76 -1.84 0.59 8.29
N SER A 77 -2.92 1.32 8.08
CA SER A 77 -3.75 1.21 6.89
C SER A 77 -3.94 2.59 6.27
N PHE A 78 -3.80 2.67 4.95
CA PHE A 78 -3.95 3.89 4.16
C PHE A 78 -4.98 3.65 3.07
N VAL A 79 -5.92 4.58 2.93
CA VAL A 79 -6.86 4.61 1.81
C VAL A 79 -6.29 5.50 0.72
N VAL A 80 -6.30 5.01 -0.51
CA VAL A 80 -5.92 5.73 -1.72
C VAL A 80 -7.15 5.83 -2.61
N GLU A 81 -7.62 7.05 -2.83
CA GLU A 81 -8.73 7.34 -3.73
C GLU A 81 -8.26 7.76 -5.12
N ASN A 82 -9.18 7.80 -6.08
CA ASN A 82 -8.88 8.28 -7.44
C ASN A 82 -8.28 9.70 -7.43
N ALA A 83 -8.79 10.58 -6.55
CA ALA A 83 -8.28 11.94 -6.41
C ALA A 83 -6.81 12.00 -5.95
N ASP A 84 -6.35 11.03 -5.16
CA ASP A 84 -4.95 10.93 -4.74
C ASP A 84 -4.05 10.54 -5.91
N LEU A 85 -4.51 9.65 -6.79
CA LEU A 85 -3.80 9.26 -8.00
C LEU A 85 -3.68 10.41 -9.00
N ILE A 86 -4.75 11.21 -9.16
CA ILE A 86 -4.74 12.40 -10.02
C ILE A 86 -3.75 13.45 -9.49
N ARG A 87 -3.67 13.61 -8.16
CA ARG A 87 -2.70 14.52 -7.52
C ARG A 87 -1.29 13.95 -7.41
N ALA A 88 -1.10 12.67 -7.73
CA ALA A 88 0.19 12.03 -7.59
C ALA A 88 1.22 12.65 -8.54
N LYS A 89 2.43 12.84 -8.04
CA LYS A 89 3.53 13.32 -8.86
C LYS A 89 3.95 12.20 -9.83
N VAL A 90 3.94 12.50 -11.13
CA VAL A 90 4.50 11.61 -12.15
C VAL A 90 6.01 11.45 -11.90
N ILE A 91 6.48 10.20 -11.86
CA ILE A 91 7.90 9.87 -11.76
C ILE A 91 8.36 9.42 -13.15
N ASN A 92 9.00 10.32 -13.89
CA ASN A 92 9.55 10.02 -15.22
C ASN A 92 10.80 9.14 -15.14
N GLU A 93 11.61 9.31 -14.09
CA GLU A 93 12.81 8.54 -13.84
C GLU A 93 12.85 8.09 -12.39
N LEU A 94 12.87 6.79 -12.17
CA LEU A 94 13.04 6.23 -10.84
C LEU A 94 14.55 6.20 -10.51
N LYS A 95 15.06 7.25 -9.86
CA LYS A 95 16.41 7.21 -9.28
C LYS A 95 16.38 6.38 -8.01
N VAL A 96 16.60 5.10 -8.20
CA VAL A 96 16.78 4.12 -7.16
C VAL A 96 18.25 4.19 -6.72
N LYS A 97 18.49 4.48 -5.43
CA LYS A 97 19.84 4.46 -4.83
C LYS A 97 20.28 3.03 -4.55
#